data_AF-A0A3B8Q0D6-F1
#
_entry.id   AF-A0A3B8Q0D6-F1
#
_cell.length_a   1.000
_cell.length_b   1.000
_cell.length_c   1.000
_cell.angle_alpha   90.00
_cell.angle_beta   90.00
_cell.angle_gamma   90.00
#
_symmetry.space_group_name_H-M   'P 1'
#
loop_
_entity.id
_entity.type
_entity.pdbx_description
1 polymer ?
#
loop_
_entity_poly.entity_id
_entity_poly.type
_entity_poly.pdbx_seq_one_letter_code
_entity_poly.pdbx_strand_id
1 'polypeptide(L)'
;MLNGDEVSSSEITRFRHGLHFATLTGLSLGNPGALAFYRDLDEVAVFDAHPANFVRDSNGVVLPIDLVLVTADESSQRALKEFLPAGS
;
A
#
# COMPACT_ATOMS: atom_id res chain seq x y z
N MET A 1 12.24 -16.49 -8.95
CA MET A 1 11.38 -16.65 -10.15
C MET A 1 10.06 -15.98 -9.84
N LEU A 2 9.47 -15.23 -10.78
CA LEU A 2 8.10 -14.71 -10.60
C LEU A 2 7.13 -15.86 -10.88
N ASN A 3 6.31 -16.21 -9.90
CA ASN A 3 5.37 -17.33 -10.04
C ASN A 3 4.02 -16.86 -10.61
N GLY A 4 3.75 -15.54 -10.58
CA GLY A 4 2.52 -14.97 -11.13
C GLY A 4 1.25 -15.30 -10.34
N ASP A 5 1.39 -15.97 -9.19
CA ASP A 5 0.28 -16.33 -8.33
C ASP A 5 -0.41 -15.06 -7.78
N GLU A 6 -1.74 -15.13 -7.70
CA GLU A 6 -2.57 -14.08 -7.08
C GLU A 6 -2.15 -13.87 -5.62
N VAL A 7 -2.17 -12.61 -5.18
CA VAL A 7 -1.84 -12.23 -3.80
C VAL A 7 -3.10 -11.65 -3.17
N SER A 8 -3.53 -12.23 -2.05
CA SER A 8 -4.69 -11.70 -1.33
C SER A 8 -4.39 -10.32 -0.73
N SER A 9 -5.42 -9.49 -0.55
CA SER A 9 -5.29 -8.19 0.14
C SER A 9 -4.63 -8.33 1.52
N SER A 10 -4.92 -9.41 2.24
CA SER A 10 -4.31 -9.70 3.55
C SER A 10 -2.80 -9.91 3.49
N GLU A 11 -2.31 -10.53 2.41
CA GLU A 11 -0.89 -10.78 2.20
C GLU A 11 -0.17 -9.53 1.71
N ILE A 12 -0.82 -8.73 0.86
CA ILE A 12 -0.33 -7.40 0.46
C ILE A 12 -0.17 -6.53 1.72
N THR A 13 -1.21 -6.42 2.54
CA THR A 13 -1.17 -5.65 3.79
C THR A 13 -0.06 -6.15 4.72
N ARG A 14 0.03 -7.47 4.96
CA ARG A 14 1.08 -8.05 5.81
C ARG A 14 2.48 -7.72 5.29
N PHE A 15 2.71 -7.87 3.99
CA PHE A 15 3.99 -7.56 3.37
C PHE A 15 4.34 -6.07 3.51
N ARG A 16 3.38 -5.18 3.23
CA ARG A 16 3.56 -3.73 3.37
C ARG A 16 3.83 -3.30 4.82
N HIS A 17 3.13 -3.88 5.80
CA HIS A 17 3.42 -3.67 7.22
C HIS A 17 4.85 -4.10 7.59
N GLY A 18 5.36 -5.20 7.04
CA GLY A 18 6.75 -5.62 7.21
C GLY A 18 7.77 -4.62 6.65
N LEU A 19 7.34 -3.72 5.76
CA LEU A 19 8.14 -2.61 5.21
C LEU A 19 7.85 -1.26 5.88
N HIS A 20 7.20 -1.28 7.05
CA HIS A 20 6.79 -0.10 7.83
C HIS A 20 5.75 0.81 7.17
N PHE A 21 4.99 0.28 6.21
CA PHE A 21 3.81 0.97 5.70
C PHE A 21 2.59 0.68 6.58
N ALA A 22 1.85 1.72 6.94
CA ALA A 22 0.52 1.60 7.51
C ALA A 22 -0.53 1.65 6.39
N THR A 23 -1.61 0.88 6.55
CA THR A 23 -2.76 0.93 5.63
C THR A 23 -3.59 2.18 5.93
N LEU A 24 -3.93 2.97 4.91
CA LEU A 24 -4.79 4.14 5.06
C LEU A 24 -6.27 3.71 5.07
N THR A 25 -6.81 3.50 6.25
CA THR A 25 -8.17 2.99 6.42
C THR A 25 -9.20 4.09 6.16
N GLY A 26 -10.17 3.82 5.29
CA GLY A 26 -11.25 4.77 4.97
C GLY A 26 -10.97 5.72 3.79
N LEU A 27 -9.76 5.69 3.22
CA LEU A 27 -9.46 6.41 1.99
C LEU A 27 -10.04 5.65 0.78
N SER A 28 -11.01 6.25 0.10
CA SER A 28 -11.56 5.70 -1.15
C SER A 28 -10.80 6.22 -2.36
N LEU A 29 -10.25 5.32 -3.18
CA LEU A 29 -9.53 5.65 -4.41
C LEU A 29 -10.41 5.56 -5.67
N GLY A 30 -11.74 5.56 -5.51
CA GLY A 30 -12.69 5.46 -6.63
C GLY A 30 -12.87 4.04 -7.21
N ASN A 31 -11.99 3.10 -6.86
CA ASN A 31 -12.07 1.69 -7.26
C ASN A 31 -12.30 0.78 -6.03
N PRO A 32 -13.39 -0.01 -5.98
CA PRO A 32 -13.62 -0.96 -4.89
C PRO A 32 -12.45 -1.94 -4.73
N GLY A 33 -11.95 -2.08 -3.50
CA GLY A 33 -10.85 -3.00 -3.20
C GLY A 33 -9.44 -2.46 -3.46
N ALA A 34 -9.30 -1.24 -4.01
CA ALA A 34 -8.00 -0.58 -4.10
C ALA A 34 -7.45 -0.28 -2.70
N LEU A 35 -6.15 -0.48 -2.54
CA LEU A 35 -5.43 -0.28 -1.28
C LEU A 35 -4.58 0.98 -1.33
N ALA A 36 -4.45 1.64 -0.18
CA ALA A 36 -3.56 2.78 -0.02
C ALA A 36 -2.70 2.60 1.23
N PHE A 37 -1.44 3.01 1.14
CA PHE A 37 -0.49 2.88 2.23
C PHE A 37 0.31 4.16 2.40
N TYR A 38 0.76 4.41 3.62
CA TYR A 38 1.64 5.52 3.95
C TYR A 38 2.72 5.06 4.92
N ARG A 39 3.95 5.55 4.73
CA ARG A 39 5.08 5.32 5.61
C ARG A 39 5.63 6.67 6.06
N ASP A 40 5.51 6.96 7.35
CA ASP A 40 5.92 8.25 7.91
C ASP A 40 7.45 8.41 7.96
N LEU A 41 8.21 7.30 7.98
CA LEU A 41 9.68 7.31 8.05
C LEU A 41 10.34 8.10 6.91
N ASP A 42 9.78 8.00 5.72
CA ASP A 42 10.28 8.65 4.50
C ASP A 42 9.17 9.34 3.71
N GLU A 43 8.02 9.54 4.36
CA GLU A 43 6.88 10.30 3.85
C GLU A 43 6.35 9.77 2.50
N VAL A 44 6.49 8.47 2.26
CA VAL A 44 6.04 7.83 1.01
C VAL A 44 4.61 7.35 1.15
N ALA A 45 3.77 7.77 0.21
CA ALA A 45 2.44 7.22 -0.02
C ALA A 45 2.43 6.30 -1.24
N VAL A 46 1.64 5.23 -1.15
CA VAL A 46 1.50 4.21 -2.19
C VAL A 46 0.02 3.99 -2.45
N PHE A 47 -0.41 4.17 -3.70
CA PHE A 47 -1.81 4.03 -4.10
C PHE A 47 -1.95 2.94 -5.15
N ASP A 48 -2.88 2.02 -4.91
CA ASP A 48 -3.26 0.99 -5.86
C ASP A 48 -4.14 1.57 -6.96
N ALA A 49 -3.62 1.57 -8.19
CA ALA A 49 -4.36 2.11 -9.34
C ALA A 49 -5.46 1.14 -9.78
N HIS A 50 -5.20 -0.17 -9.66
CA HIS A 50 -6.13 -1.23 -10.00
C HIS A 50 -6.14 -2.31 -8.90
N PRO A 51 -7.31 -2.69 -8.37
CA PRO A 51 -7.39 -3.54 -7.19
C PRO A 51 -6.51 -4.81 -7.28
N ALA A 52 -5.62 -4.94 -6.29
CA ALA A 52 -4.84 -6.15 -6.02
C ALA A 52 -3.95 -6.64 -7.19
N ASN A 53 -3.46 -5.75 -8.04
CA ASN A 53 -2.53 -6.10 -9.12
C ASN A 53 -1.09 -6.33 -8.60
N PHE A 54 -0.91 -7.42 -7.86
CA PHE A 54 0.34 -7.84 -7.24
C PHE A 54 0.69 -9.26 -7.65
N VAL A 55 1.99 -9.54 -7.76
CA VAL A 55 2.51 -10.89 -7.98
C VAL A 55 3.45 -11.29 -6.87
N ARG A 56 3.57 -12.60 -6.66
CA ARG A 56 4.52 -13.18 -5.72
C ARG A 56 5.70 -13.84 -6.44
N ASP A 57 6.89 -13.65 -5.88
CA ASP A 57 8.07 -14.42 -6.27
C ASP A 57 8.20 -15.72 -5.44
N SER A 58 9.07 -16.61 -5.89
CA SER A 58 9.35 -17.88 -5.20
C SER A 58 9.84 -17.75 -3.75
N ASN A 59 10.24 -16.56 -3.30
CA ASN A 59 10.74 -16.28 -1.95
C ASN A 59 9.68 -15.58 -1.07
N GLY A 60 8.47 -15.37 -1.59
CA GLY A 60 7.39 -14.70 -0.86
C GLY A 60 7.42 -13.17 -0.94
N VAL A 61 8.26 -12.59 -1.80
CA VAL A 61 8.26 -11.14 -2.06
C VAL A 61 6.99 -10.80 -2.84
N VAL A 62 6.23 -9.82 -2.35
CA VAL A 62 5.04 -9.30 -3.01
C VAL A 62 5.43 -8.07 -3.83
N LEU A 63 5.33 -8.20 -5.15
CA LEU A 63 5.72 -7.16 -6.10
C LEU A 63 4.47 -6.51 -6.70
N PRO A 64 4.36 -5.18 -6.62
CA PRO A 64 3.30 -4.47 -7.32
C PRO A 64 3.54 -4.37 -8.81
N ILE A 65 2.46 -4.42 -9.60
CA ILE A 65 2.51 -4.21 -11.05
C ILE A 65 2.04 -2.80 -11.43
N ASP A 66 1.07 -2.23 -10.71
CA ASP A 66 0.46 -0.95 -11.08
C ASP A 66 0.13 -0.07 -9.87
N LEU A 67 1.14 0.66 -9.40
CA LEU A 67 1.03 1.56 -8.25
C LEU A 67 1.52 2.95 -8.58
N VAL A 68 0.90 3.94 -7.94
CA VAL A 68 1.42 5.30 -7.85
C VAL A 68 2.18 5.46 -6.55
N LEU A 69 3.45 5.87 -6.63
CA LEU A 69 4.28 6.22 -5.48
C LEU A 69 4.47 7.73 -5.45
N VAL A 70 4.22 8.34 -4.29
CA VAL A 70 4.32 9.78 -4.08
C VAL A 70 5.13 10.05 -2.83
N THR A 71 6.08 10.97 -2.91
CA THR A 71 6.67 11.59 -1.71
C THR A 71 5.74 12.71 -1.27
N ALA A 72 5.14 12.57 -0.09
CA ALA A 72 4.14 13.47 0.43
C ALA A 72 4.79 14.75 0.95
N ASP A 73 4.40 15.90 0.40
CA ASP A 73 4.70 17.18 1.00
C ASP A 73 3.94 17.37 2.33
N GLU A 74 4.28 18.40 3.10
CA GLU A 74 3.67 18.65 4.42
C GLU A 74 2.13 18.68 4.37
N SER A 75 1.55 19.20 3.30
CA SER A 75 0.10 19.29 3.15
C SER A 75 -0.52 17.91 2.96
N SER A 76 0.10 17.09 2.12
CA SER A 76 -0.31 15.73 1.83
C SER A 76 -0.11 14.83 3.05
N GLN A 77 1.00 14.97 3.77
CA GLN A 77 1.24 14.23 5.01
C GLN A 77 0.13 14.46 6.04
N ARG A 78 -0.25 15.72 6.28
CA ARG A 78 -1.35 16.05 7.21
C ARG A 78 -2.66 15.38 6.80
N ALA A 79 -3.02 15.46 5.53
CA ALA A 79 -4.23 14.83 5.02
C ALA A 79 -4.19 13.30 5.15
N LEU A 80 -3.05 12.67 4.84
CA LEU A 80 -2.92 11.20 4.91
C LEU A 80 -2.94 10.68 6.35
N LYS A 81 -2.41 11.45 7.32
CA LYS A 81 -2.41 11.08 8.75
C LYS A 81 -3.80 10.92 9.34
N GLU A 82 -4.82 11.55 8.78
CA GLU A 82 -6.22 11.38 9.20
C GLU A 82 -6.76 9.96 8.94
N PHE A 83 -6.16 9.24 7.99
CA PHE A 83 -6.56 7.88 7.61
C PHE A 83 -5.73 6.79 8.29
N LEU A 84 -4.73 7.17 9.11
CA LEU A 84 -3.92 6.21 9.83
C LEU A 84 -4.73 5.54 10.95
N PRO A 85 -4.57 4.23 11.17
CA PRO A 85 -5.11 3.57 12.34
C PRO A 85 -4.63 4.23 13.64
N ALA A 86 -5.45 4.21 14.68
CA ALA A 86 -5.04 4.69 15.99
C ALA A 86 -3.83 3.90 16.51
N GLY A 87 -2.74 4.59 16.85
CA GLY A 87 -1.50 3.98 17.33
C GLY A 87 -0.54 3.48 16.25
N SER A 88 -0.72 3.92 15.00
CA SER A 88 0.24 3.73 13.89
C SER A 88 1.52 4.53 14.08
#